data_AF-A0A914U0A3-F1
#
_entry.id   AF-A0A914U0A3-F1
#
_cell.length_a   1.000
_cell.length_b   1.000
_cell.length_c   1.000
_cell.angle_alpha   90.00
_cell.angle_beta   90.00
_cell.angle_gamma   90.00
#
_symmetry.space_group_name_H-M   'P 1'
#
loop_
_entity.id
_entity.type
_entity.pdbx_description
1 polymer ?
#
loop_
_entity_poly.entity_id
_entity_poly.type
_entity_poly.pdbx_seq_one_letter_code
_entity_poly.pdbx_strand_id
1 'polypeptide(L)'
;MLLLLKFGIVSIILSVYALKIIYAEENNGTFLTAVDFFNSRFVPTNIPLKPRLSDQRFSLKRSRRGSVVAFETDKWPQGRIPYILSSAYTTSQRAVLARAIASYNAKTCIRFVPKQDSDKDYIVISKLDGCYADFARVGGKQQVSLSDECVDYPTVIHELMHVIGFIHEHQRDDRDAYVKIVYENIITGANSDFDKLSSVGLSNYGEVYDYFSIMHYESTEGSRNGKNTIEAKLSAFTQLMGKSTDFTRGDLNRINRAYKCFGYMAF
;
A
#
# COMPACT_ATOMS: atom_id res chain seq x y z
N MET A 1 48.69 29.56 -4.20
CA MET A 1 48.27 28.28 -3.60
C MET A 1 46.79 28.21 -3.23
N LEU A 2 46.10 29.33 -2.96
CA LEU A 2 44.65 29.34 -2.63
C LEU A 2 43.71 29.28 -3.85
N LEU A 3 44.18 29.61 -5.07
CA LEU A 3 43.33 29.63 -6.28
C LEU A 3 43.09 28.24 -6.87
N LEU A 4 44.06 27.33 -6.76
CA LEU A 4 43.96 25.95 -7.31
C LEU A 4 42.98 25.06 -6.52
N LEU A 5 42.79 25.34 -5.22
CA LEU A 5 41.82 24.63 -4.38
C LEU A 5 40.35 24.96 -4.76
N LYS A 6 40.07 26.19 -5.22
CA LYS A 6 38.70 26.58 -5.65
C LYS A 6 38.29 25.91 -6.97
N PHE A 7 39.21 25.73 -7.92
CA PHE A 7 38.91 25.04 -9.19
C PHE A 7 38.74 23.52 -9.02
N GLY A 8 39.52 22.89 -8.13
CA GLY A 8 39.38 21.46 -7.82
C GLY A 8 38.02 21.12 -7.20
N ILE A 9 37.53 21.95 -6.27
CA ILE A 9 36.23 21.74 -5.61
C ILE A 9 35.07 21.94 -6.59
N VAL A 10 35.12 22.96 -7.45
CA VAL A 10 34.06 23.20 -8.47
C VAL A 10 34.03 22.07 -9.51
N SER A 11 35.18 21.52 -9.91
CA SER A 11 35.27 20.40 -10.86
C SER A 11 34.73 19.09 -10.26
N ILE A 12 35.02 18.81 -8.98
CA ILE A 12 34.47 17.64 -8.26
C ILE A 12 32.97 17.79 -8.04
N ILE A 13 32.48 18.99 -7.71
CA ILE A 13 31.04 19.25 -7.59
C ILE A 13 30.37 19.03 -8.94
N LEU A 14 30.88 19.61 -10.02
CA LEU A 14 30.35 19.39 -11.38
C LEU A 14 30.36 17.91 -11.78
N SER A 15 31.39 17.13 -11.41
CA SER A 15 31.44 15.70 -11.71
C SER A 15 30.43 14.88 -10.89
N VAL A 16 30.21 15.23 -9.61
CA VAL A 16 29.21 14.56 -8.76
C VAL A 16 27.79 14.89 -9.19
N TYR A 17 27.53 16.13 -9.62
CA TYR A 17 26.24 16.52 -10.20
C TYR A 17 26.02 15.87 -11.56
N ALA A 18 27.04 15.79 -12.42
CA ALA A 18 26.97 15.06 -13.68
C ALA A 18 26.73 13.55 -13.46
N LEU A 19 27.42 12.92 -12.51
CA LEU A 19 27.19 11.52 -12.13
C LEU A 19 25.76 11.29 -11.59
N LYS A 20 25.20 12.23 -10.81
CA LYS A 20 23.80 12.18 -10.37
C LYS A 20 22.79 12.32 -11.51
N ILE A 21 23.12 13.14 -12.52
CA ILE A 21 22.28 13.31 -13.71
C ILE A 21 22.35 12.05 -14.59
N ILE A 22 23.53 11.46 -14.76
CA ILE A 22 23.73 10.21 -15.53
C ILE A 22 22.97 9.04 -14.87
N TYR A 23 23.04 8.88 -13.54
CA TYR A 23 22.25 7.85 -12.83
C TYR A 23 20.73 8.06 -12.89
N ALA A 24 20.27 9.30 -13.10
CA ALA A 24 18.85 9.60 -13.28
C ALA A 24 18.35 9.25 -14.68
N GLU A 25 19.20 9.33 -15.72
CA GLU A 25 18.87 8.97 -17.10
C GLU A 25 18.83 7.46 -17.36
N GLU A 26 19.60 6.64 -16.65
CA GLU A 26 19.68 5.19 -16.90
C GLU A 26 18.41 4.38 -16.57
N ASN A 27 17.45 4.95 -15.83
CA ASN A 27 16.30 4.19 -15.33
C ASN A 27 15.00 4.34 -16.13
N ASN A 28 14.98 5.10 -17.24
CA ASN A 28 13.79 5.37 -18.07
C ASN A 28 12.51 5.74 -17.26
N GLY A 29 12.66 6.32 -16.06
CA GLY A 29 11.58 6.63 -15.12
C GLY A 29 10.99 5.44 -14.34
N THR A 30 11.56 4.25 -14.46
CA THR A 30 10.97 2.99 -13.96
C THR A 30 11.19 2.67 -12.49
N PHE A 31 12.01 3.44 -11.77
CA PHE A 31 12.22 3.28 -10.33
C PHE A 31 12.27 4.63 -9.64
N LEU A 32 11.95 4.67 -8.34
CA LEU A 32 12.09 5.88 -7.53
C LEU A 32 13.57 6.19 -7.29
N THR A 33 13.88 7.47 -7.33
CA THR A 33 15.23 8.02 -7.19
C THR A 33 15.41 8.69 -5.83
N ALA A 34 16.66 9.03 -5.49
CA ALA A 34 16.94 9.82 -4.28
C ALA A 34 16.21 11.19 -4.26
N VAL A 35 15.97 11.78 -5.44
CA VAL A 35 15.21 13.03 -5.56
C VAL A 35 13.75 12.82 -5.18
N ASP A 36 13.13 11.71 -5.61
CA ASP A 36 11.75 11.38 -5.23
C ASP A 36 11.63 11.23 -3.70
N PHE A 37 12.59 10.55 -3.06
CA PHE A 37 12.63 10.43 -1.59
C PHE A 37 12.92 11.75 -0.87
N PHE A 38 13.75 12.63 -1.44
CA PHE A 38 13.95 13.97 -0.91
C PHE A 38 12.64 14.78 -0.95
N ASN A 39 11.98 14.79 -2.10
CA ASN A 39 10.70 15.48 -2.32
C ASN A 39 9.58 14.91 -1.43
N SER A 40 9.62 13.62 -1.13
CA SER A 40 8.63 12.96 -0.28
C SER A 40 8.48 13.59 1.11
N ARG A 41 9.53 14.26 1.62
CA ARG A 41 9.52 14.92 2.94
C ARG A 41 8.53 16.09 3.02
N PHE A 42 8.15 16.64 1.87
CA PHE A 42 7.20 17.76 1.76
C PHE A 42 5.78 17.29 1.44
N VAL A 43 5.56 15.99 1.25
CA VAL A 43 4.22 15.42 1.04
C VAL A 43 3.49 15.34 2.38
N PRO A 44 2.33 16.00 2.55
CA PRO A 44 1.59 15.94 3.79
C PRO A 44 0.93 14.58 3.97
N THR A 45 0.98 14.02 5.18
CA THR A 45 0.40 12.70 5.50
C THR A 45 -0.96 12.77 6.20
N ASN A 46 -1.37 13.96 6.65
CA ASN A 46 -2.57 14.16 7.48
C ASN A 46 -3.63 14.99 6.76
N ILE A 47 -3.69 14.89 5.42
CA ILE A 47 -4.72 15.56 4.63
C ILE A 47 -6.02 14.76 4.79
N PRO A 48 -7.19 15.41 4.93
CA PRO A 48 -8.47 14.72 4.85
C PRO A 48 -8.51 13.82 3.61
N LEU A 49 -8.90 12.56 3.80
CA LEU A 49 -9.08 11.63 2.70
C LEU A 49 -10.06 12.25 1.70
N LYS A 50 -9.68 12.20 0.41
CA LYS A 50 -10.68 12.42 -0.64
C LYS A 50 -11.71 11.30 -0.51
N PRO A 51 -13.01 11.56 -0.78
CA PRO A 51 -13.99 10.49 -0.86
C PRO A 51 -13.44 9.42 -1.79
N ARG A 52 -13.21 8.21 -1.27
CA ARG A 52 -12.67 7.12 -2.08
C ARG A 52 -13.70 6.85 -3.18
N LEU A 53 -13.31 7.06 -4.43
CA LEU A 53 -14.06 6.52 -5.56
C LEU A 53 -13.84 5.01 -5.48
N SER A 54 -14.80 4.32 -4.86
CA SER A 54 -14.81 2.88 -4.55
C SER A 54 -13.51 2.15 -4.89
N ASP A 55 -12.81 1.64 -3.88
CA ASP A 55 -11.58 0.82 -3.99
C ASP A 55 -11.76 -0.38 -4.95
N GLN A 56 -13.01 -0.63 -5.35
CA GLN A 56 -13.38 -1.56 -6.38
C GLN A 56 -14.38 -0.87 -7.31
N ARG A 57 -13.93 -0.42 -8.48
CA ARG A 57 -14.81 -0.57 -9.65
C ARG A 57 -15.07 -2.08 -9.74
N PHE A 58 -16.22 -2.50 -9.21
CA PHE A 58 -16.67 -3.88 -9.08
C PHE A 58 -16.68 -4.56 -10.45
N SER A 59 -15.50 -4.98 -10.90
CA SER A 59 -15.30 -5.57 -12.21
C SER A 59 -15.73 -7.02 -12.14
N LEU A 60 -16.78 -7.33 -12.92
CA LEU A 60 -17.34 -8.68 -13.11
C LEU A 60 -16.33 -9.70 -13.68
N LYS A 61 -15.07 -9.33 -13.92
CA LYS A 61 -14.05 -10.14 -14.61
C LYS A 61 -12.64 -10.04 -14.01
N ARG A 62 -12.47 -9.88 -12.69
CA ARG A 62 -11.13 -10.02 -12.09
C ARG A 62 -10.75 -11.51 -11.97
N SER A 63 -9.93 -11.98 -12.92
CA SER A 63 -9.27 -13.29 -12.87
C SER A 63 -8.01 -13.18 -12.01
N ARG A 64 -7.90 -14.09 -11.02
CA ARG A 64 -6.82 -14.25 -10.04
C ARG A 64 -6.80 -13.20 -8.92
N ARG A 65 -7.68 -13.38 -7.92
CA ARG A 65 -7.27 -13.05 -6.54
C ARG A 65 -6.09 -13.98 -6.25
N GLY A 66 -4.91 -13.43 -6.01
CA GLY A 66 -3.85 -14.18 -5.34
C GLY A 66 -4.46 -14.89 -4.14
N SER A 67 -4.07 -16.15 -3.89
CA SER A 67 -4.53 -16.85 -2.71
C SER A 67 -4.28 -15.93 -1.52
N VAL A 68 -5.35 -15.69 -0.75
CA VAL A 68 -5.25 -15.04 0.56
C VAL A 68 -4.09 -15.72 1.30
N VAL A 69 -3.18 -14.97 1.95
CA VAL A 69 -1.93 -15.51 2.53
C VAL A 69 -2.36 -16.55 3.53
N ALA A 70 -2.37 -17.79 3.08
CA ALA A 70 -2.80 -18.92 3.87
C ALA A 70 -1.55 -19.59 4.45
N PHE A 71 -0.39 -19.37 3.82
CA PHE A 71 0.86 -20.04 4.14
C PHE A 71 2.05 -19.07 4.13
N GLU A 72 3.08 -19.40 4.92
CA GLU A 72 4.38 -18.68 4.91
C GLU A 72 4.98 -18.57 3.49
N THR A 73 4.65 -19.52 2.61
CA THR A 73 5.07 -19.52 1.21
C THR A 73 4.48 -18.38 0.40
N ASP A 74 3.36 -17.80 0.80
CA ASP A 74 2.69 -16.72 0.05
C ASP A 74 3.25 -15.33 0.43
N LYS A 75 4.15 -15.28 1.43
CA LYS A 75 4.84 -14.06 1.81
C LYS A 75 5.98 -13.73 0.85
N TRP A 76 6.32 -12.45 0.78
CA TRP A 76 7.54 -12.01 0.11
C TRP A 76 8.77 -12.45 0.89
N PRO A 77 9.72 -13.19 0.28
CA PRO A 77 10.91 -13.65 0.98
C PRO A 77 11.64 -12.50 1.65
N GLN A 78 11.87 -12.62 2.96
CA GLN A 78 12.56 -11.62 3.79
C GLN A 78 11.90 -10.22 3.76
N GLY A 79 10.63 -10.12 3.36
CA GLY A 79 9.96 -8.83 3.19
C GLY A 79 10.54 -7.96 2.07
N ARG A 80 11.29 -8.54 1.12
CA ARG A 80 11.82 -7.84 -0.05
C ARG A 80 10.83 -7.93 -1.22
N ILE A 81 10.31 -6.79 -1.66
CA ILE A 81 9.35 -6.67 -2.76
C ILE A 81 9.99 -5.90 -3.91
N PRO A 82 10.50 -6.58 -4.94
CA PRO A 82 10.93 -5.96 -6.17
C PRO A 82 9.77 -5.25 -6.87
N TYR A 83 9.98 -4.02 -7.33
CA TYR A 83 8.96 -3.27 -8.08
C TYR A 83 9.54 -2.62 -9.33
N ILE A 84 8.67 -2.46 -10.33
CA ILE A 84 8.83 -1.53 -11.45
C ILE A 84 7.71 -0.50 -11.35
N LEU A 85 8.03 0.75 -11.67
CA LEU A 85 7.12 1.88 -11.69
C LEU A 85 6.88 2.34 -13.14
N SER A 86 5.65 2.73 -13.47
CA SER A 86 5.37 3.36 -14.77
C SER A 86 6.03 4.74 -14.87
N SER A 87 6.61 5.05 -16.02
CA SER A 87 7.13 6.40 -16.32
C SER A 87 6.02 7.46 -16.43
N ALA A 88 4.73 7.06 -16.44
CA ALA A 88 3.59 7.97 -16.51
C ALA A 88 3.31 8.75 -15.22
N TYR A 89 3.96 8.41 -14.09
CA TYR A 89 3.81 9.14 -12.85
C TYR A 89 4.57 10.46 -12.88
N THR A 90 3.89 11.55 -12.53
CA THR A 90 4.50 12.88 -12.41
C THR A 90 5.44 12.95 -11.21
N THR A 91 6.31 13.96 -11.17
CA THR A 91 7.22 14.20 -10.04
C THR A 91 6.50 14.25 -8.69
N SER A 92 5.31 14.87 -8.62
CA SER A 92 4.53 14.94 -7.37
C SER A 92 3.98 13.57 -6.97
N GLN A 93 3.47 12.80 -7.92
CA GLN A 93 2.97 11.43 -7.67
C GLN A 93 4.08 10.49 -7.21
N ARG A 94 5.26 10.58 -7.83
CA ARG A 94 6.44 9.83 -7.42
C ARG A 94 6.89 10.18 -6.00
N ALA A 95 6.80 11.45 -5.60
CA ALA A 95 7.07 11.86 -4.22
C ALA A 95 6.07 11.25 -3.22
N VAL A 96 4.79 11.11 -3.59
CA VAL A 96 3.78 10.43 -2.76
C VAL A 96 4.09 8.94 -2.61
N LEU A 97 4.40 8.25 -3.72
CA LEU A 97 4.83 6.85 -3.70
C LEU A 97 6.08 6.65 -2.83
N ALA A 98 7.08 7.52 -2.99
CA ALA A 98 8.28 7.53 -2.16
C ALA A 98 7.96 7.79 -0.69
N ARG A 99 6.98 8.64 -0.38
CA ARG A 99 6.53 8.92 0.99
C ARG A 99 5.92 7.68 1.64
N ALA A 100 5.07 6.95 0.93
CA ALA A 100 4.50 5.69 1.40
C ALA A 100 5.58 4.64 1.65
N ILE A 101 6.49 4.42 0.69
CA ILE A 101 7.61 3.47 0.84
C ILE A 101 8.55 3.87 2.00
N ALA A 102 8.81 5.17 2.18
CA ALA A 102 9.59 5.64 3.32
C ALA A 102 8.93 5.33 4.67
N SER A 103 7.60 5.36 4.75
CA SER A 103 6.85 4.98 5.95
C SER A 103 7.02 3.49 6.28
N TYR A 104 6.90 2.61 5.28
CA TYR A 104 7.21 1.18 5.45
C TYR A 104 8.64 0.96 5.93
N ASN A 105 9.62 1.63 5.32
CA ASN A 105 11.03 1.52 5.68
C ASN A 105 11.30 1.97 7.13
N ALA A 106 10.59 3.00 7.60
CA ALA A 106 10.77 3.57 8.92
C ALA A 106 10.08 2.75 10.05
N LYS A 107 9.01 2.01 9.74
CA LYS A 107 8.15 1.39 10.76
C LYS A 107 8.15 -0.14 10.74
N THR A 108 8.73 -0.74 9.69
CA THR A 108 8.71 -2.19 9.46
C THR A 108 10.02 -2.67 8.84
N CYS A 109 10.17 -3.98 8.68
CA CYS A 109 11.24 -4.61 7.89
C CYS A 109 10.91 -4.80 6.40
N ILE A 110 9.73 -4.37 5.94
CA ILE A 110 9.32 -4.47 4.53
C ILE A 110 10.14 -3.51 3.67
N ARG A 111 10.65 -4.00 2.53
CA ARG A 111 11.50 -3.22 1.62
C ARG A 111 10.98 -3.34 0.18
N PHE A 112 10.38 -2.27 -0.31
CA PHE A 112 10.13 -2.08 -1.73
C PHE A 112 11.42 -1.64 -2.42
N VAL A 113 11.94 -2.47 -3.32
CA VAL A 113 13.25 -2.28 -3.94
C VAL A 113 13.16 -2.26 -5.47
N PRO A 114 14.03 -1.53 -6.17
CA PRO A 114 14.13 -1.64 -7.63
C PRO A 114 14.32 -3.10 -8.06
N LYS A 115 13.54 -3.52 -9.06
CA LYS A 115 13.65 -4.86 -9.63
C LYS A 115 15.03 -5.07 -10.28
N GLN A 116 15.64 -6.22 -10.02
CA GLN A 116 16.85 -6.73 -10.67
C GLN A 116 16.52 -7.85 -11.67
N ASP A 117 17.44 -8.19 -12.56
CA ASP A 117 17.22 -9.25 -13.56
C ASP A 117 17.00 -10.65 -12.94
N SER A 118 17.59 -10.89 -11.77
CA SER A 118 17.41 -12.11 -10.99
C SER A 118 16.04 -12.23 -10.31
N ASP A 119 15.30 -11.13 -10.20
CA ASP A 119 13.97 -11.11 -9.59
C ASP A 119 12.93 -11.74 -10.52
N LYS A 120 12.51 -12.96 -10.17
CA LYS A 120 11.43 -13.70 -10.83
C LYS A 120 10.06 -13.15 -10.47
N ASP A 121 9.88 -12.77 -9.20
CA ASP A 121 8.64 -12.26 -8.64
C ASP A 121 8.78 -10.77 -8.37
N TYR A 122 7.83 -9.96 -8.86
CA TYR A 122 7.88 -8.51 -8.72
C TYR A 122 6.52 -7.88 -8.99
N ILE A 123 6.31 -6.69 -8.42
CA ILE A 123 5.11 -5.89 -8.70
C ILE A 123 5.38 -4.86 -9.80
N VAL A 124 4.35 -4.55 -10.58
CA VAL A 124 4.35 -3.41 -11.51
C VAL A 124 3.32 -2.40 -11.03
N ILE A 125 3.79 -1.21 -10.69
CA ILE A 125 2.95 -0.10 -10.25
C ILE A 125 2.67 0.79 -11.47
N SER A 126 1.42 0.87 -11.90
CA SER A 126 1.04 1.66 -13.07
C SER A 126 -0.34 2.28 -12.95
N LYS A 127 -0.63 3.25 -13.82
CA LYS A 127 -1.96 3.87 -13.93
C LYS A 127 -2.86 3.00 -14.80
N LEU A 128 -3.63 2.09 -14.19
CA LEU A 128 -4.72 1.39 -14.87
C LEU A 128 -6.05 2.02 -14.45
N ASP A 129 -7.14 1.27 -14.47
CA ASP A 129 -8.47 1.75 -14.09
C ASP A 129 -8.77 1.46 -12.60
N GLY A 130 -8.81 2.50 -11.78
CA GLY A 130 -9.07 2.44 -10.34
C GLY A 130 -7.86 2.08 -9.47
N CYS A 131 -8.09 2.03 -8.17
CA CYS A 131 -7.11 1.67 -7.14
C CYS A 131 -7.23 0.17 -6.86
N TYR A 132 -6.16 -0.60 -7.02
CA TYR A 132 -6.13 -1.99 -6.58
C TYR A 132 -4.71 -2.57 -6.59
N ALA A 133 -4.50 -3.62 -5.82
CA ALA A 133 -3.31 -4.45 -5.88
C ALA A 133 -3.66 -5.93 -5.94
N ASP A 134 -2.86 -6.69 -6.68
CA ASP A 134 -2.84 -8.14 -6.55
C ASP A 134 -2.41 -8.52 -5.13
N PHE A 135 -3.14 -9.47 -4.57
CA PHE A 135 -3.01 -9.87 -3.18
C PHE A 135 -1.80 -10.77 -2.95
N ALA A 136 -0.97 -10.44 -1.94
CA ALA A 136 0.21 -11.22 -1.53
C ALA A 136 1.22 -11.48 -2.65
N ARG A 137 2.20 -12.38 -2.43
CA ARG A 137 3.08 -12.85 -3.49
C ARG A 137 2.42 -13.99 -4.25
N VAL A 138 2.07 -13.76 -5.51
CA VAL A 138 1.45 -14.77 -6.38
C VAL A 138 2.42 -15.51 -7.29
N GLY A 139 3.66 -15.01 -7.37
CA GLY A 139 4.70 -15.49 -8.29
C GLY A 139 4.67 -14.77 -9.65
N GLY A 140 5.84 -14.55 -10.24
CA GLY A 140 5.98 -13.82 -11.48
C GLY A 140 5.66 -12.33 -11.36
N LYS A 141 5.23 -11.73 -12.47
CA LYS A 141 4.74 -10.35 -12.52
C LYS A 141 3.34 -10.25 -11.93
N GLN A 142 3.14 -9.35 -10.99
CA GLN A 142 1.81 -8.98 -10.46
C GLN A 142 1.57 -7.47 -10.50
N GLN A 143 0.31 -7.05 -10.47
CA GLN A 143 -0.11 -5.70 -10.80
C GLN A 143 -0.50 -4.90 -9.55
N VAL A 144 -0.13 -3.62 -9.53
CA VAL A 144 -0.70 -2.59 -8.65
C VAL A 144 -1.16 -1.44 -9.54
N SER A 145 -2.45 -1.12 -9.49
CA SER A 145 -3.03 0.03 -10.14
C SER A 145 -3.17 1.19 -9.17
N LEU A 146 -2.52 2.30 -9.49
CA LEU A 146 -2.73 3.58 -8.82
C LEU A 146 -2.96 4.62 -9.91
N SER A 147 -4.23 4.79 -10.30
CA SER A 147 -4.70 5.86 -11.18
C SER A 147 -4.51 7.22 -10.53
N ASP A 148 -4.71 8.32 -11.27
CA ASP A 148 -4.41 9.67 -10.77
C ASP A 148 -5.17 10.03 -9.48
N GLU A 149 -6.39 9.53 -9.34
CA GLU A 149 -7.23 9.69 -8.15
C GLU A 149 -6.73 8.90 -6.93
N CYS A 150 -5.93 7.85 -7.13
CA CYS A 150 -5.43 6.95 -6.10
C CYS A 150 -4.09 7.39 -5.50
N VAL A 151 -3.40 8.36 -6.12
CA VAL A 151 -2.04 8.74 -5.69
C VAL A 151 -2.09 9.76 -4.54
N ASP A 152 -2.58 9.29 -3.40
CA ASP A 152 -2.45 9.94 -2.10
C ASP A 152 -1.79 8.98 -1.09
N TYR A 153 -1.20 9.54 -0.03
CA TYR A 153 -0.39 8.77 0.90
C TYR A 153 -1.15 7.59 1.55
N PRO A 154 -2.35 7.79 2.14
CA PRO A 154 -3.13 6.70 2.72
C PRO A 154 -3.51 5.61 1.73
N THR A 155 -3.98 5.97 0.52
CA THR A 155 -4.35 4.99 -0.51
C THR A 155 -3.15 4.16 -0.95
N VAL A 156 -1.98 4.78 -1.16
CA VAL A 156 -0.76 4.03 -1.51
C VAL A 156 -0.36 3.09 -0.38
N ILE A 157 -0.44 3.51 0.89
CA ILE A 157 -0.18 2.59 2.01
C ILE A 157 -1.11 1.38 1.98
N HIS A 158 -2.42 1.61 1.78
CA HIS A 158 -3.45 0.58 1.69
C HIS A 158 -3.17 -0.44 0.59
N GLU A 159 -2.92 0.01 -0.65
CA GLU A 159 -2.64 -0.89 -1.76
C GLU A 159 -1.35 -1.69 -1.56
N LEU A 160 -0.33 -1.07 -0.95
CA LEU A 160 0.90 -1.78 -0.61
C LEU A 160 0.71 -2.78 0.55
N MET A 161 -0.29 -2.61 1.42
CA MET A 161 -0.64 -3.60 2.45
C MET A 161 -1.26 -4.85 1.82
N HIS A 162 -2.08 -4.70 0.77
CA HIS A 162 -2.57 -5.83 -0.01
C HIS A 162 -1.43 -6.62 -0.67
N VAL A 163 -0.42 -5.93 -1.23
CA VAL A 163 0.76 -6.58 -1.84
C VAL A 163 1.49 -7.49 -0.85
N ILE A 164 1.59 -7.09 0.42
CA ILE A 164 2.25 -7.89 1.46
C ILE A 164 1.32 -8.86 2.18
N GLY A 165 0.06 -8.96 1.75
CA GLY A 165 -0.86 -10.03 2.14
C GLY A 165 -1.87 -9.68 3.23
N PHE A 166 -2.21 -8.41 3.43
CA PHE A 166 -3.28 -8.01 4.35
C PHE A 166 -4.61 -7.86 3.61
N ILE A 167 -5.63 -8.55 4.12
CA ILE A 167 -7.03 -8.42 3.67
C ILE A 167 -7.67 -7.18 4.28
N HIS A 168 -8.86 -6.82 3.81
CA HIS A 168 -9.63 -5.77 4.48
C HIS A 168 -10.04 -6.21 5.88
N GLU A 169 -10.10 -5.25 6.81
CA GLU A 169 -10.41 -5.54 8.22
C GLU A 169 -11.80 -6.17 8.38
N HIS A 170 -12.78 -5.73 7.58
CA HIS A 170 -14.13 -6.30 7.59
C HIS A 170 -14.19 -7.71 7.02
N GLN A 171 -13.13 -8.23 6.39
CA GLN A 171 -13.09 -9.59 5.82
C GLN A 171 -12.54 -10.64 6.80
N ARG A 172 -12.16 -10.23 8.02
CA ARG A 172 -11.73 -11.13 9.10
C ARG A 172 -12.81 -12.18 9.42
N ASP A 173 -12.36 -13.33 9.92
CA ASP A 173 -13.24 -14.40 10.38
C ASP A 173 -14.11 -13.97 11.58
N ASP A 174 -13.52 -13.20 12.50
CA ASP A 174 -14.14 -12.67 13.72
C ASP A 174 -14.98 -11.39 13.51
N ARG A 175 -15.04 -10.83 12.29
CA ARG A 175 -15.67 -9.52 12.01
C ARG A 175 -17.12 -9.39 12.48
N ASP A 176 -17.90 -10.47 12.47
CA ASP A 176 -19.31 -10.45 12.89
C ASP A 176 -19.48 -10.21 14.40
N ALA A 177 -18.41 -10.27 15.20
CA ALA A 177 -18.45 -9.82 16.60
C ALA A 177 -18.41 -8.29 16.73
N TYR A 178 -17.95 -7.58 15.69
CA TYR A 178 -17.60 -6.15 15.72
C TYR A 178 -18.43 -5.29 14.77
N VAL A 179 -18.79 -5.84 13.61
CA VAL A 179 -19.56 -5.16 12.56
C VAL A 179 -20.70 -6.05 12.04
N LYS A 180 -21.70 -5.41 11.44
CA LYS A 180 -22.77 -6.04 10.67
C LYS A 180 -22.64 -5.58 9.22
N ILE A 181 -22.70 -6.52 8.29
CA ILE A 181 -22.82 -6.21 6.86
C ILE A 181 -24.31 -6.06 6.52
N VAL A 182 -24.66 -4.94 5.90
CA VAL A 182 -26.02 -4.54 5.51
C VAL A 182 -26.18 -4.82 4.00
N TYR A 183 -26.32 -6.09 3.66
CA TYR A 183 -26.31 -6.57 2.28
C TYR A 183 -27.39 -5.92 1.39
N GLU A 184 -28.51 -5.49 1.97
CA GLU A 184 -29.56 -4.77 1.27
C GLU A 184 -29.13 -3.39 0.74
N ASN A 185 -28.02 -2.84 1.22
CA ASN A 185 -27.47 -1.57 0.73
C ASN A 185 -26.32 -1.77 -0.26
N ILE A 186 -25.84 -3.00 -0.49
CA ILE A 186 -24.69 -3.27 -1.36
C ILE A 186 -25.12 -3.26 -2.83
N ILE A 187 -24.26 -2.75 -3.72
CA ILE A 187 -24.41 -2.81 -5.18
C ILE A 187 -24.65 -4.25 -5.63
N THR A 188 -25.67 -4.45 -6.47
CA THR A 188 -26.01 -5.77 -7.01
C THR A 188 -24.79 -6.41 -7.69
N GLY A 189 -24.40 -7.60 -7.24
CA GLY A 189 -23.23 -8.33 -7.77
C GLY A 189 -21.93 -8.12 -6.99
N ALA A 190 -21.89 -7.23 -6.00
CA ALA A 190 -20.71 -6.93 -5.18
C ALA A 190 -20.67 -7.64 -3.82
N ASN A 191 -21.63 -8.52 -3.52
CA ASN A 191 -21.71 -9.17 -2.19
C ASN A 191 -20.42 -9.91 -1.81
N SER A 192 -19.74 -10.51 -2.79
CA SER A 192 -18.49 -11.26 -2.58
C SER A 192 -17.30 -10.44 -2.10
N ASP A 193 -17.40 -9.11 -2.16
CA ASP A 193 -16.37 -8.20 -1.65
C ASP A 193 -16.52 -7.95 -0.15
N PHE A 194 -17.67 -8.31 0.39
CA PHE A 194 -17.98 -8.27 1.83
C PHE A 194 -17.94 -9.66 2.45
N ASP A 195 -17.60 -10.71 1.69
CA ASP A 195 -17.46 -12.06 2.24
C ASP A 195 -16.26 -12.16 3.18
N LYS A 196 -16.39 -13.00 4.22
CA LYS A 196 -15.25 -13.36 5.05
C LYS A 196 -14.30 -14.23 4.24
N LEU A 197 -13.01 -14.06 4.46
CA LEU A 197 -11.99 -14.90 3.84
C LEU A 197 -11.60 -16.01 4.84
N SER A 198 -12.45 -17.06 4.86
CA SER A 198 -12.68 -18.01 5.98
C SER A 198 -11.55 -19.00 6.39
N SER A 199 -10.30 -18.85 5.97
CA SER A 199 -9.25 -19.86 6.26
C SER A 199 -7.88 -19.32 6.66
N VAL A 200 -7.76 -18.08 7.10
CA VAL A 200 -6.46 -17.55 7.49
C VAL A 200 -6.17 -17.92 8.95
N GLY A 201 -5.47 -19.04 9.19
CA GLY A 201 -4.91 -19.44 10.49
C GLY A 201 -3.83 -18.48 11.06
N LEU A 202 -3.82 -17.23 10.59
CA LEU A 202 -2.95 -16.12 10.96
C LEU A 202 -3.76 -14.80 11.10
N SER A 203 -5.12 -14.86 11.11
CA SER A 203 -6.07 -13.82 10.64
C SER A 203 -5.91 -12.41 11.22
N ASN A 204 -5.24 -12.25 12.34
CA ASN A 204 -4.97 -10.97 12.96
C ASN A 204 -3.59 -10.87 13.60
N TYR A 205 -2.76 -11.92 13.46
CA TYR A 205 -1.49 -12.06 14.16
C TYR A 205 -1.57 -11.76 15.67
N GLY A 206 -2.69 -12.00 16.35
CA GLY A 206 -2.90 -11.67 17.77
C GLY A 206 -3.38 -10.24 18.05
N GLU A 207 -3.74 -9.46 17.05
CA GLU A 207 -4.43 -8.16 17.25
C GLU A 207 -5.94 -8.32 17.37
N VAL A 208 -6.55 -7.45 18.18
CA VAL A 208 -8.01 -7.28 18.22
C VAL A 208 -8.53 -6.66 16.92
N TYR A 209 -9.84 -6.62 16.73
CA TYR A 209 -10.45 -5.94 15.59
C TYR A 209 -10.18 -4.43 15.66
N ASP A 210 -9.69 -3.86 14.57
CA ASP A 210 -9.28 -2.46 14.53
C ASP A 210 -10.19 -1.63 13.61
N TYR A 211 -11.18 -0.97 14.20
CA TYR A 211 -12.09 -0.06 13.49
C TYR A 211 -11.36 1.08 12.76
N PHE A 212 -10.15 1.43 13.19
CA PHE A 212 -9.36 2.50 12.60
C PHE A 212 -8.29 1.99 11.64
N SER A 213 -8.20 0.69 11.39
CA SER A 213 -7.22 0.12 10.46
C SER A 213 -7.29 0.85 9.12
N ILE A 214 -6.13 1.12 8.52
CA ILE A 214 -6.08 1.65 7.15
C ILE A 214 -6.66 0.66 6.14
N MET A 215 -6.82 -0.61 6.52
CA MET A 215 -7.45 -1.68 5.74
C MET A 215 -8.96 -1.82 5.99
N HIS A 216 -9.57 -0.96 6.82
CA HIS A 216 -11.00 -1.01 7.04
C HIS A 216 -11.73 -0.19 5.96
N TYR A 217 -12.83 -0.72 5.42
CA TYR A 217 -13.73 0.04 4.55
C TYR A 217 -14.48 1.14 5.30
N GLU A 218 -14.83 2.21 4.59
CA GLU A 218 -15.80 3.20 5.09
C GLU A 218 -17.19 2.56 5.24
N SER A 219 -18.06 3.14 6.07
CA SER A 219 -19.39 2.56 6.32
C SER A 219 -20.27 2.51 5.08
N THR A 220 -20.06 3.40 4.11
CA THR A 220 -20.85 3.52 2.86
C THR A 220 -20.16 2.88 1.66
N GLU A 221 -19.03 2.19 1.84
CA GLU A 221 -18.28 1.59 0.74
C GLU A 221 -19.16 0.58 -0.02
N GLY A 222 -19.13 0.59 -1.36
CA GLY A 222 -19.99 -0.28 -2.18
C GLY A 222 -21.50 -0.06 -2.03
N SER A 223 -21.95 1.08 -1.52
CA SER A 223 -23.37 1.38 -1.33
C SER A 223 -24.08 1.71 -2.64
N ARG A 224 -25.25 1.11 -2.87
CA ARG A 224 -26.13 1.42 -4.01
C ARG A 224 -27.07 2.59 -3.77
N ASN A 225 -27.21 3.04 -2.53
CA ASN A 225 -28.24 3.99 -2.11
C ASN A 225 -27.70 5.07 -1.13
N GLY A 226 -26.38 5.16 -0.98
CA GLY A 226 -25.72 6.11 -0.06
C GLY A 226 -25.88 5.77 1.42
N LYS A 227 -26.53 4.65 1.78
CA LYS A 227 -26.66 4.18 3.16
C LYS A 227 -25.50 3.27 3.53
N ASN A 228 -25.31 3.03 4.83
CA ASN A 228 -24.26 2.16 5.32
C ASN A 228 -24.40 0.73 4.77
N THR A 229 -23.32 0.18 4.24
CA THR A 229 -23.13 -1.24 3.94
C THR A 229 -22.45 -1.96 5.10
N ILE A 230 -21.72 -1.23 5.96
CA ILE A 230 -21.08 -1.76 7.17
C ILE A 230 -21.48 -0.90 8.36
N GLU A 231 -22.01 -1.54 9.41
CA GLU A 231 -22.37 -0.88 10.67
C GLU A 231 -21.58 -1.51 11.81
N ALA A 232 -20.89 -0.70 12.62
CA ALA A 232 -20.26 -1.18 13.83
C ALA A 232 -21.32 -1.54 14.87
N LYS A 233 -21.13 -2.65 15.60
CA LYS A 233 -22.01 -3.02 16.73
C LYS A 233 -21.96 -1.98 17.84
N LEU A 234 -20.79 -1.37 18.02
CA LEU A 234 -20.62 -0.16 18.81
C LEU A 234 -20.78 1.03 17.86
N SER A 235 -22.00 1.57 17.80
CA SER A 235 -22.42 2.55 16.78
C SER A 235 -21.51 3.79 16.67
N ALA A 236 -20.84 4.17 17.77
CA ALA A 236 -19.86 5.26 17.79
C ALA A 236 -18.71 5.07 16.78
N PHE A 237 -18.38 3.83 16.40
CA PHE A 237 -17.31 3.55 15.44
C PHE A 237 -17.76 3.55 13.98
N THR A 238 -19.07 3.45 13.68
CA THR A 238 -19.55 3.34 12.29
C THR A 238 -19.01 4.46 11.40
N GLN A 239 -19.03 5.69 11.88
CA GLN A 239 -18.59 6.85 11.10
C GLN A 239 -17.07 7.11 11.19
N LEU A 240 -16.32 6.27 11.91
CA LEU A 240 -14.88 6.40 12.09
C LEU A 240 -14.09 5.41 11.21
N MET A 241 -14.73 4.32 10.80
CA MET A 241 -14.16 3.31 9.92
C MET A 241 -13.77 3.88 8.55
N GLY A 242 -12.65 3.40 8.00
CA GLY A 242 -12.13 3.80 6.68
C GLY A 242 -11.49 5.18 6.61
N LYS A 243 -11.33 5.86 7.75
CA LYS A 243 -10.80 7.24 7.80
C LYS A 243 -9.34 7.37 8.19
N SER A 244 -8.61 6.27 8.27
CA SER A 244 -7.20 6.33 8.69
C SER A 244 -6.32 7.00 7.64
N THR A 245 -5.44 7.89 8.11
CA THR A 245 -4.46 8.58 7.26
C THR A 245 -3.08 7.94 7.30
N ASP A 246 -2.87 6.92 8.13
CA ASP A 246 -1.61 6.18 8.26
C ASP A 246 -1.88 4.79 8.85
N PHE A 247 -0.84 3.95 8.98
CA PHE A 247 -0.97 2.71 9.74
C PHE A 247 -1.43 2.99 11.17
N THR A 248 -2.37 2.19 11.66
CA THR A 248 -2.60 2.11 13.10
C THR A 248 -1.49 1.31 13.79
N ARG A 249 -1.51 1.32 15.12
CA ARG A 249 -0.67 0.41 15.89
C ARG A 249 -0.98 -1.06 15.57
N GLY A 250 -2.25 -1.39 15.41
CA GLY A 250 -2.69 -2.73 15.03
C GLY A 250 -2.13 -3.15 13.67
N ASP A 251 -2.19 -2.27 12.66
CA ASP A 251 -1.60 -2.53 11.34
C ASP A 251 -0.11 -2.85 11.42
N LEU A 252 0.67 -2.01 12.12
CA LEU A 252 2.11 -2.20 12.27
C LEU A 252 2.46 -3.47 13.03
N ASN A 253 1.76 -3.75 14.13
CA ASN A 253 1.96 -4.97 14.91
C ASN A 253 1.73 -6.22 14.07
N ARG A 254 0.67 -6.23 13.25
CA ARG A 254 0.37 -7.32 12.34
C ARG A 254 1.47 -7.51 11.31
N ILE A 255 1.90 -6.43 10.63
CA ILE A 255 2.99 -6.49 9.64
C ILE A 255 4.26 -7.03 10.30
N ASN A 256 4.64 -6.48 11.46
CA ASN A 256 5.90 -6.81 12.12
C ASN A 256 5.91 -8.23 12.67
N ARG A 257 4.78 -8.77 13.15
CA ARG A 257 4.69 -10.19 13.54
C ARG A 257 4.63 -11.11 12.33
N ALA A 258 3.90 -10.73 11.28
CA ALA A 258 3.82 -11.51 10.04
C ALA A 258 5.19 -11.71 9.39
N TYR A 259 5.98 -10.64 9.26
CA TYR A 259 7.29 -10.67 8.60
C TYR A 259 8.47 -10.79 9.57
N LYS A 260 8.21 -11.05 10.87
CA LYS A 260 9.22 -11.24 11.91
C LYS A 260 10.22 -10.07 11.97
N CYS A 261 9.71 -8.86 11.93
CA CYS A 261 10.49 -7.62 11.97
C CYS A 261 10.99 -7.34 13.40
N PHE A 262 11.94 -8.14 13.91
CA PHE A 262 12.37 -8.12 15.32
C PHE A 262 12.81 -6.74 15.83
N GLY A 263 13.46 -5.92 14.98
CA GLY A 263 13.86 -4.55 15.35
C GLY A 263 12.72 -3.53 15.46
N TYR A 264 11.50 -3.91 15.06
CA TYR A 264 10.30 -3.06 15.05
C TYR A 264 9.15 -3.66 15.87
N MET A 265 9.37 -4.81 16.52
CA MET A 265 8.41 -5.34 17.48
C MET A 265 8.44 -4.44 18.72
N ALA A 266 7.29 -3.91 19.09
CA ALA A 266 7.14 -3.31 20.40
C ALA A 266 6.79 -4.42 21.38
N PHE A 267 7.63 -4.56 22.40
CA PHE A 267 7.35 -5.34 23.58
C PHE A 267 6.48 -4.54 24.54
#